data_AF-A0A2A5VFH7-F1
#
_entry.id   AF-A0A2A5VFH7-F1
#
_cell.length_a   1.000
_cell.length_b   1.000
_cell.length_c   1.000
_cell.angle_alpha   90.00
_cell.angle_beta   90.00
_cell.angle_gamma   90.00
#
_symmetry.space_group_name_H-M   'P 1'
#
loop_
_entity.id
_entity.type
_entity.pdbx_description
1 polymer ?
#
loop_
_entity_poly.entity_id
_entity_poly.type
_entity_poly.pdbx_seq_one_letter_code
_entity_poly.pdbx_strand_id
1 'polypeptide(L)'
;MSESSDIVKFQRWLQSQLSEAENIDDPKEKQRRILRLDAALSETIFFRELLETIDNVIESPFVQRENPVRNTNRQEVTIKQNNSLLCSKCNGEIDAELKFCLLCGEY
;
A
#
# COMPACT_ATOMS: atom_id res chain seq x y z
N MET A 1 14.10 12.74 -4.75
CA MET A 1 15.21 13.33 -3.97
C MET A 1 14.67 13.51 -2.56
N SER A 2 14.49 12.40 -1.84
CA SER A 2 13.82 12.43 -0.54
C SER A 2 14.62 13.31 0.41
N GLU A 3 13.91 14.03 1.28
CA GLU A 3 14.46 14.57 2.52
C GLU A 3 15.54 13.64 3.05
N SER A 4 16.68 14.22 3.45
CA SER A 4 17.78 13.49 4.08
C SER A 4 17.21 12.40 4.99
N SER A 5 17.42 11.13 4.62
CA SER A 5 16.87 9.97 5.34
C SER A 5 17.00 10.20 6.84
N ASP A 6 15.94 9.94 7.62
CA ASP A 6 15.94 10.27 9.06
C ASP A 6 17.14 9.65 9.80
N ILE A 7 17.72 8.57 9.25
CA ILE A 7 18.99 7.99 9.71
C ILE A 7 20.19 8.94 9.60
N VAL A 8 20.26 9.76 8.55
CA VAL A 8 21.30 10.79 8.35
C VAL A 8 21.12 11.94 9.34
N LYS A 9 19.87 12.33 9.63
CA LYS A 9 19.58 13.32 10.68
C LYS A 9 20.00 12.79 12.06
N PHE A 10 19.68 11.51 12.34
CA PHE A 10 20.08 10.85 13.59
C PHE A 10 21.61 10.72 13.72
N GLN A 11 22.31 10.33 12.65
CA GLN A 11 23.77 10.28 12.62
C GLN A 11 24.40 11.65 12.94
N ARG A 12 23.90 12.73 12.31
CA ARG A 12 24.38 14.11 12.59
C ARG A 12 24.09 14.54 14.02
N TRP A 13 22.93 14.19 14.55
CA TRP A 13 22.59 14.47 15.93
C TRP A 13 23.53 13.76 16.91
N LEU A 14 23.85 12.48 16.68
CA LEU A 14 24.83 11.74 17.48
C LEU A 14 26.21 12.39 17.46
N GLN A 15 26.66 12.88 16.29
CA GLN A 15 27.93 13.59 16.15
C GLN A 15 27.94 14.92 16.93
N SER A 16 26.83 15.68 16.92
CA SER A 16 26.67 16.88 17.75
C SER A 16 26.74 16.54 19.24
N GLN A 17 26.02 15.50 19.65
CA GLN A 17 26.00 15.04 21.04
C GLN A 17 27.37 14.56 21.52
N LEU A 18 28.18 14.00 20.63
CA LEU A 18 29.54 13.56 20.94
C LEU A 18 30.45 14.76 21.20
N SER A 19 30.34 15.82 20.38
CA SER A 19 31.04 17.09 20.62
C SER A 19 30.59 17.76 21.91
N GLU A 20 29.29 17.73 22.24
CA GLU A 20 28.78 18.25 23.51
C GLU A 20 29.31 17.46 24.71
N ALA A 21 29.42 16.13 24.58
CA ALA A 21 29.93 15.25 25.64
C ALA A 21 31.40 15.51 25.99
N GLU A 22 32.18 16.15 25.11
CA GLU A 22 33.56 16.54 25.42
C GLU A 22 33.65 17.59 26.54
N ASN A 23 32.58 18.37 26.74
CA ASN A 23 32.52 19.44 27.74
C ASN A 23 32.09 18.94 29.13
N ILE A 24 31.94 17.63 29.34
CA ILE A 24 31.59 17.06 30.65
C ILE A 24 32.81 17.15 31.58
N ASP A 25 32.63 17.76 32.75
CA ASP A 25 33.69 17.98 33.75
C ASP A 25 34.18 16.68 34.42
N ASP A 26 33.27 15.76 34.76
CA ASP A 26 33.64 14.47 35.38
C ASP A 26 34.23 13.53 34.31
N PRO A 27 35.51 13.13 34.44
CA PRO A 27 36.16 12.27 33.45
C PRO A 27 35.51 10.89 33.32
N LYS A 28 34.98 10.32 34.41
CA LYS A 28 34.32 9.00 34.36
C LYS A 28 32.99 9.09 33.61
N GLU A 29 32.20 10.12 33.90
CA GLU A 29 30.93 10.33 33.22
C GLU A 29 31.13 10.67 31.75
N LYS A 30 32.11 11.52 31.45
CA LYS A 30 32.53 11.86 30.09
C LYS A 30 32.86 10.60 29.29
N GLN A 31 33.75 9.76 29.82
CA GLN A 31 34.16 8.53 29.13
C GLN A 31 32.99 7.57 28.92
N ARG A 32 32.11 7.43 29.93
CA ARG A 32 30.90 6.59 29.82
C ARG A 32 29.94 7.11 28.75
N ARG A 33 29.75 8.44 28.68
CA ARG A 33 28.85 9.09 27.72
C ARG A 33 29.40 8.96 26.30
N ILE A 34 30.69 9.24 26.10
CA ILE A 34 31.37 9.10 24.80
C ILE A 34 31.27 7.66 24.29
N LEU A 35 31.62 6.67 25.12
CA LEU A 35 31.55 5.26 24.73
C LEU A 35 30.15 4.84 24.25
N ARG A 36 29.10 5.32 24.92
CA ARG A 36 27.71 5.04 24.51
C ARG A 36 27.36 5.69 23.17
N LEU A 37 27.80 6.93 22.96
CA LEU A 37 27.55 7.65 21.72
C LEU A 37 28.34 7.04 20.55
N ASP A 38 29.58 6.61 20.77
CA ASP A 38 30.39 5.91 19.78
C ASP A 38 29.74 4.59 19.36
N ALA A 39 29.30 3.78 20.32
CA ALA A 39 28.61 2.53 20.02
C ALA A 39 27.30 2.77 19.23
N ALA A 40 26.52 3.78 19.61
CA ALA A 40 25.29 4.12 18.87
C ALA A 40 25.61 4.63 17.46
N LEU A 41 26.68 5.42 17.29
CA LEU A 41 27.10 5.95 16.01
C LEU A 41 27.57 4.83 15.07
N SER A 42 28.37 3.87 15.56
CA SER A 42 28.82 2.73 14.75
C SER A 42 27.65 1.87 14.27
N GLU A 43 26.69 1.58 15.14
CA GLU A 43 25.49 0.81 14.78
C GLU A 43 24.63 1.56 13.75
N THR A 44 24.53 2.89 13.88
CA THR A 44 23.77 3.73 12.93
C THR A 44 24.40 3.71 11.54
N ILE A 45 25.74 3.79 11.46
CA ILE A 45 26.47 3.72 10.19
C ILE A 45 26.26 2.34 9.55
N PHE A 46 26.44 1.27 10.31
CA PHE A 46 26.23 -0.10 9.82
C PHE A 46 24.80 -0.32 9.30
N PHE A 47 23.79 0.13 10.05
CA PHE A 47 22.39 0.01 9.61
C PHE A 47 22.13 0.80 8.33
N ARG A 48 22.72 1.98 8.18
CA ARG A 48 22.62 2.76 6.95
C ARG A 48 23.22 2.04 5.75
N GLU A 49 24.42 1.50 5.89
CA GLU A 49 25.08 0.72 4.82
C GLU A 49 24.28 -0.53 4.45
N LEU A 50 23.66 -1.19 5.43
CA LEU A 50 22.78 -2.32 5.21
C LEU A 50 21.54 -1.93 4.38
N LEU A 51 20.90 -0.80 4.70
CA LEU A 51 19.76 -0.29 3.92
C LEU A 51 20.17 0.03 2.48
N GLU A 52 21.29 0.74 2.29
CA GLU A 52 21.84 1.04 0.97
C GLU A 52 22.15 -0.26 0.19
N THR A 53 22.62 -1.31 0.85
CA THR A 53 22.86 -2.61 0.21
C THR A 53 21.56 -3.32 -0.17
N ILE A 54 20.57 -3.34 0.71
CA ILE A 54 19.27 -3.99 0.46
C ILE A 54 18.55 -3.32 -0.71
N ASP A 55 18.47 -1.98 -0.71
CA ASP A 55 17.82 -1.23 -1.79
C ASP A 55 18.47 -1.49 -3.16
N ASN A 56 19.78 -1.75 -3.19
CA ASN A 56 20.53 -2.03 -4.42
C ASN A 56 20.50 -3.51 -4.85
N VAL A 57 20.24 -4.45 -3.94
CA VAL A 57 20.37 -5.90 -4.20
C VAL A 57 19.01 -6.60 -4.32
N ILE A 58 17.98 -6.10 -3.64
CA ILE A 58 16.66 -6.74 -3.58
C ILE A 58 15.65 -5.83 -4.27
N GLU A 59 15.32 -6.16 -5.52
CA GLU A 59 14.15 -5.56 -6.17
C GLU A 59 12.90 -5.86 -5.34
N SER A 60 12.08 -4.83 -5.10
CA SER A 60 10.85 -4.96 -4.32
C SER A 60 10.00 -6.10 -4.88
N PRO A 61 9.57 -7.07 -4.04
CA PRO A 61 8.69 -8.16 -4.48
C PRO A 61 7.30 -7.66 -4.89
N PHE A 62 6.99 -6.38 -4.63
CA PHE A 62 5.75 -5.75 -5.02
C PHE A 62 5.91 -5.03 -6.36
N VAL A 63 5.25 -5.56 -7.39
CA VAL A 63 5.14 -4.92 -8.70
C VAL A 63 4.17 -3.74 -8.60
N GLN A 64 4.68 -2.51 -8.66
CA GLN A 64 3.83 -1.34 -8.85
C GLN A 64 3.27 -1.37 -10.27
N ARG A 65 1.94 -1.45 -10.40
CA ARG A 65 1.25 -1.35 -11.68
C ARG A 65 0.53 -0.02 -11.75
N GLU A 66 0.76 0.73 -12.83
CA GLU A 66 0.05 1.99 -13.09
C GLU A 66 -1.44 1.76 -13.32
N ASN A 67 -1.83 0.56 -13.77
CA ASN A 67 -3.20 0.21 -14.11
C ASN A 67 -3.88 -0.60 -13.00
N PRO A 68 -5.14 -0.26 -12.64
CA PRO A 68 -5.90 -1.02 -11.66
C PRO A 68 -6.14 -2.46 -12.16
N VAL A 69 -5.99 -3.43 -11.27
CA VAL A 69 -6.17 -4.86 -11.58
C VAL A 69 -7.62 -5.19 -11.98
N ARG A 70 -8.59 -4.37 -11.56
CA ARG A 70 -9.99 -4.50 -11.96
C ARG A 70 -10.34 -3.43 -12.98
N ASN A 71 -10.87 -3.86 -14.12
CA ASN A 71 -11.46 -2.96 -15.10
C ASN A 71 -12.74 -2.35 -14.49
N THR A 72 -12.71 -1.05 -14.19
CA THR A 72 -13.85 -0.31 -13.61
C THR A 72 -14.90 0.08 -14.63
N ASN A 73 -14.75 -0.33 -15.90
CA ASN A 73 -15.83 -0.23 -16.89
C ASN A 73 -16.99 -1.14 -16.47
N ARG A 74 -17.95 -0.56 -15.75
CA ARG A 74 -19.30 -1.10 -15.66
C ARG A 74 -19.83 -1.14 -17.08
N GLN A 75 -19.86 -2.33 -17.68
CA GLN A 75 -20.68 -2.55 -18.86
C GLN A 75 -22.11 -2.26 -18.44
N GLU A 76 -22.68 -1.18 -18.95
CA GLU A 76 -24.12 -0.92 -18.83
C GLU A 76 -24.83 -2.09 -19.52
N VAL A 77 -25.39 -2.99 -18.73
CA VAL A 77 -26.21 -4.08 -19.22
C VAL A 77 -27.48 -3.43 -19.76
N THR A 78 -27.50 -3.16 -21.06
CA THR A 78 -28.70 -2.73 -21.75
C THR A 78 -29.63 -3.94 -21.77
N ILE A 79 -30.62 -3.93 -20.87
CA ILE A 79 -31.71 -4.91 -20.86
C ILE A 79 -32.42 -4.75 -22.21
N LYS A 80 -32.22 -5.71 -23.11
CA LYS A 80 -32.99 -5.77 -24.35
C LYS A 80 -34.43 -6.05 -23.94
N GLN A 81 -35.31 -5.07 -24.15
CA GLN A 81 -36.75 -5.26 -24.02
C GLN A 81 -37.16 -6.25 -25.10
N ASN A 82 -37.29 -7.53 -24.73
CA ASN A 82 -37.92 -8.53 -25.58
C ASN A 82 -39.41 -8.20 -25.65
N ASN A 83 -39.93 -8.07 -26.88
CA ASN A 83 -41.33 -7.79 -27.17
C ASN A 83 -42.24 -8.74 -26.40
N SER A 84 -43.09 -8.20 -25.52
CA SER A 84 -44.07 -8.98 -24.75
C SER A 84 -45.11 -9.59 -25.70
N LEU A 85 -45.27 -10.91 -25.62
CA LEU A 85 -46.32 -11.64 -26.33
C LEU A 85 -47.51 -11.72 -25.38
N LEU A 86 -48.69 -11.24 -25.78
CA LEU A 86 -49.88 -11.27 -24.94
C LEU A 86 -50.51 -12.67 -24.96
N CYS A 87 -50.89 -13.21 -23.80
CA CYS A 87 -51.52 -14.51 -23.64
C CYS A 87 -52.95 -14.50 -24.21
N SER A 88 -53.27 -15.42 -25.10
CA SER A 88 -54.59 -15.53 -25.73
C SER A 88 -55.75 -15.84 -24.77
N LYS A 89 -55.47 -16.33 -23.56
CA LYS A 89 -56.50 -16.76 -22.61
C LYS A 89 -56.80 -15.75 -21.50
N CYS A 90 -55.80 -15.05 -21.00
CA CYS A 90 -55.95 -14.10 -19.90
C CYS A 90 -55.44 -12.69 -20.22
N ASN A 91 -54.96 -12.47 -21.46
CA ASN A 91 -54.36 -11.23 -21.94
C ASN A 91 -53.19 -10.71 -21.10
N GLY A 92 -52.56 -11.60 -20.30
CA GLY A 92 -51.35 -11.30 -19.56
C GLY A 92 -50.12 -11.24 -20.46
N GLU A 93 -49.14 -10.42 -20.11
CA GLU A 93 -47.84 -10.41 -20.80
C GLU A 93 -47.09 -11.72 -20.54
N ILE A 94 -46.71 -12.41 -21.62
CA ILE A 94 -45.83 -13.58 -21.61
C ILE A 94 -44.43 -13.11 -21.98
N ASP A 95 -43.48 -13.50 -21.13
CA ASP A 95 -42.06 -13.34 -21.43
C ASP A 95 -41.67 -14.27 -22.60
N ALA A 96 -41.03 -13.71 -23.63
CA ALA A 96 -40.70 -14.44 -24.86
C ALA A 96 -39.75 -15.63 -24.65
N GLU A 97 -39.03 -15.69 -23.51
CA GLU A 97 -38.18 -16.84 -23.15
C GLU A 97 -38.97 -17.97 -22.45
N LEU A 98 -40.13 -17.64 -21.88
CA LEU A 98 -41.00 -18.58 -21.17
C LEU A 98 -42.13 -19.01 -22.12
N LYS A 99 -42.13 -20.29 -22.51
CA LYS A 99 -43.17 -20.88 -23.37
C LYS A 99 -44.52 -21.10 -22.66
N PHE A 100 -44.82 -20.35 -21.61
CA PHE A 100 -46.06 -20.45 -20.85
C PHE A 100 -46.34 -19.17 -20.08
N CYS A 101 -47.63 -18.87 -19.88
CA CYS A 101 -48.09 -17.69 -19.19
C CYS A 101 -47.99 -17.84 -17.66
N LEU A 102 -47.31 -16.91 -17.00
CA LEU A 102 -47.12 -16.90 -15.54
C LEU A 102 -48.41 -16.60 -14.74
N LEU A 103 -49.42 -16.01 -15.38
CA LEU A 103 -50.67 -15.63 -14.70
C LEU A 103 -51.72 -16.73 -14.71
N CYS A 104 -51.81 -17.53 -15.78
CA CYS A 104 -52.83 -18.57 -15.93
C CYS A 104 -52.28 -19.99 -16.13
N GLY A 105 -50.97 -20.14 -16.30
CA GLY A 105 -50.30 -21.43 -16.44
C GLY A 105 -50.56 -22.15 -17.77
N GLU A 106 -51.16 -21.49 -18.77
CA GLU A 106 -51.29 -22.05 -20.12
C GLU A 106 -50.03 -21.82 -20.96
N TYR A 107 -49.75 -22.79 -21.83
CA TYR A 107 -48.62 -22.80 -22.76
C TYR A 107 -48.91 -22.01 -24.03
#